data_AF-A0A5B6TLH8-F1
#
_entry.id   AF-A0A5B6TLH8-F1
#
_cell.length_a   1.000
_cell.length_b   1.000
_cell.length_c   1.000
_cell.angle_alpha   90.00
_cell.angle_beta   90.00
_cell.angle_gamma   90.00
#
_symmetry.space_group_name_H-M   'P 1'
#
loop_
_entity.id
_entity.type
_entity.pdbx_description
1 polymer ?
#
loop_
_entity_poly.entity_id
_entity_poly.type
_entity_poly.pdbx_seq_one_letter_code
_entity_poly.pdbx_strand_id
1 'polypeptide(L)' 'MDEDTHILLRQGWRWSLKPVYFMGFNISWLVMEEVFISPFDHQKYPFTEAMHLARFYQAWLNLQRKLS' A
#
# COMPACT_ATOMS: atom_id res chain seq x y z
N MET A 1 10.82 -0.68 -11.02
CA MET A 1 9.52 -0.61 -10.32
C MET A 1 9.09 -2.05 -10.16
N ASP A 2 8.93 -2.51 -8.93
CA ASP A 2 8.73 -3.93 -8.65
C ASP A 2 7.40 -4.45 -9.20
N GLU A 3 7.38 -5.72 -9.59
CA GLU A 3 6.22 -6.40 -10.18
C GLU A 3 4.99 -6.33 -9.25
N ASP A 4 5.19 -6.43 -7.94
CA ASP A 4 4.15 -6.27 -6.93
C ASP A 4 3.56 -4.85 -6.89
N THR A 5 4.36 -3.81 -7.15
CA THR A 5 3.85 -2.44 -7.23
C THR A 5 2.89 -2.26 -8.40
N HIS A 6 3.12 -2.94 -9.52
CA HIS A 6 2.20 -2.92 -10.65
C HIS A 6 0.84 -3.55 -10.31
N ILE A 7 0.78 -4.51 -9.39
CA ILE A 7 -0.48 -5.10 -8.92
C ILE A 7 -1.32 -4.04 -8.21
N LEU A 8 -0.72 -3.29 -7.28
CA LEU A 8 -1.41 -2.22 -6.56
C LEU A 8 -1.96 -1.15 -7.51
N LEU A 9 -1.13 -0.67 -8.44
CA LEU A 9 -1.53 0.35 -9.40
C LEU A 9 -2.69 -0.12 -10.29
N ARG A 10 -2.67 -1.38 -10.76
CA ARG A 10 -3.77 -1.96 -11.56
C ARG A 10 -5.08 -2.05 -10.80
N GLN A 11 -5.03 -2.20 -9.48
CA GLN A 11 -6.20 -2.22 -8.62
C GLN A 11 -6.67 -0.80 -8.22
N GLY A 12 -6.06 0.26 -8.77
CA GLY A 12 -6.46 1.64 -8.53
C GLY A 12 -5.77 2.31 -7.33
N TRP A 13 -4.82 1.64 -6.68
CA TRP A 13 -4.02 2.27 -5.63
C TRP A 13 -3.12 3.35 -6.23
N ARG A 14 -2.88 4.41 -5.46
CA ARG A 14 -2.00 5.51 -5.89
C ARG A 14 -0.74 5.55 -5.05
N TRP A 15 0.41 5.58 -5.70
CA TRP A 15 1.68 5.76 -5.01
C TRP A 15 1.85 7.22 -4.53
N SER A 16 2.47 7.39 -3.37
CA SER A 16 2.81 8.68 -2.78
C SER A 16 4.02 8.54 -1.84
N LEU A 17 4.59 9.66 -1.44
CA LEU A 17 5.61 9.73 -0.42
C LEU A 17 5.05 10.48 0.79
N LYS A 18 5.36 10.01 2.00
CA LYS A 18 5.08 10.76 3.23
C LYS A 18 6.38 11.07 3.97
N PRO A 19 6.53 12.28 4.52
CA PRO A 19 7.62 12.58 5.43
C PRO A 19 7.45 11.81 6.74
N VAL A 20 8.52 11.19 7.22
CA VAL A 20 8.58 10.51 8.52
C VAL A 20 9.86 10.94 9.24
N TYR A 21 9.77 11.16 10.54
CA TYR A 21 10.94 11.45 11.37
C TYR A 21 11.51 10.16 11.92
N PHE A 22 12.79 9.91 11.64
CA PHE A 22 13.55 8.86 12.28
C PHE A 22 14.39 9.45 13.41
N MET A 23 14.14 9.00 14.65
CA MET A 23 14.95 9.33 15.82
C MET A 23 15.91 8.16 16.12
N GLY A 24 17.17 8.34 15.74
CA GLY A 24 18.28 7.47 16.13
C GLY A 24 19.13 8.11 17.23
N PHE A 25 20.19 7.42 17.68
CA PHE A 25 21.08 7.97 18.71
C PHE A 25 21.67 9.33 18.25
N ASN A 26 21.34 10.36 19.03
CA ASN A 26 21.79 11.76 18.98
C ASN A 26 21.45 12.59 17.73
N ILE A 27 20.74 12.07 16.72
CA ILE A 27 20.36 12.84 15.52
C ILE A 27 18.96 12.45 15.00
N SER A 28 18.16 13.45 14.64
CA SER A 28 16.88 13.30 13.94
C SER A 28 17.05 13.59 12.46
N TRP A 29 16.58 12.68 11.60
CA TRP A 29 16.58 12.87 10.14
C TRP A 29 15.15 12.83 9.61
N LEU A 30 14.84 13.71 8.66
CA LEU A 30 13.63 13.62 7.86
C LEU A 30 13.86 12.60 6.74
N VAL A 31 13.03 11.56 6.71
CA VAL A 31 13.08 10.50 5.70
C VAL A 31 11.76 10.48 4.94
N MET A 32 11.82 10.21 3.64
CA MET A 32 10.62 10.00 2.82
C MET A 32 10.30 8.50 2.81
N GLU A 33 9.14 8.13 3.32
CA GLU A 33 8.63 6.75 3.28
C GLU A 33 7.66 6.59 2.11
N GLU A 34 7.82 5.52 1.34
CA GLU A 34 6.89 5.13 0.29
C GLU A 34 5.59 4.61 0.87
N VAL A 35 4.48 5.15 0.36
CA VAL A 35 3.14 4.75 0.78
C VAL A 35 2.18 4.68 -0.39
N PHE A 36 1.14 3.88 -0.22
CA PHE A 36 0.09 3.68 -1.20
C PHE A 36 -1.24 4.16 -0.62
N ILE A 37 -1.95 4.94 -1.41
CA ILE A 37 -3.27 5.46 -1.07
C ILE A 37 -4.28 4.44 -1.59
N SER A 38 -5.07 3.91 -0.67
CA SER A 38 -6.16 2.98 -0.95
C SER A 38 -7.27 3.67 -1.74
N PRO A 39 -7.79 3.05 -2.81
CA PRO A 39 -8.93 3.58 -3.55
C PRO A 39 -10.27 3.43 -2.81
N PHE A 40 -10.30 2.63 -1.75
CA PHE A 40 -11.54 2.29 -1.02
C PHE A 40 -11.86 3.30 0.08
N ASP A 41 -10.84 3.72 0.82
CA ASP A 41 -10.98 4.58 2.00
C ASP A 41 -10.04 5.79 1.99
N HIS A 42 -9.23 5.96 0.93
CA HIS A 42 -8.30 7.07 0.73
C HIS A 42 -7.23 7.21 1.83
N GLN A 43 -7.02 6.17 2.64
CA GLN A 43 -5.96 6.13 3.64
C GLN A 43 -4.62 5.73 3.04
N LYS A 44 -3.53 6.13 3.70
CA LYS A 44 -2.15 5.84 3.30
C LYS A 44 -1.64 4.61 4.04
N TYR A 45 -1.14 3.64 3.29
CA TYR A 45 -0.59 2.40 3.82
C TYR A 45 0.86 2.21 3.36
N PRO A 46 1.76 1.67 4.19
CA PRO A 46 3.04 1.17 3.72
C PRO A 46 2.84 0.02 2.72
N PHE A 47 3.83 -0.21 1.87
CA PHE A 47 3.77 -1.20 0.79
C PHE A 47 3.27 -2.58 1.25
N THR A 48 3.82 -3.12 2.34
CA THR A 48 3.47 -4.45 2.86
C THR A 48 1.99 -4.55 3.24
N GLU A 49 1.44 -3.53 3.89
CA GLU A 49 0.02 -3.50 4.28
C GLU A 49 -0.88 -3.33 3.06
N ALA A 50 -0.51 -2.43 2.13
CA ALA A 50 -1.24 -2.25 0.87
C ALA A 50 -1.31 -3.56 0.08
N MET A 51 -0.21 -4.31 0.01
CA MET A 51 -0.16 -5.63 -0.65
C MET A 51 -1.04 -6.67 0.04
N HIS A 52 -1.03 -6.73 1.37
CA HIS A 52 -1.89 -7.65 2.11
C HIS A 52 -3.37 -7.36 1.85
N LEU A 53 -3.77 -6.09 1.90
CA LEU A 53 -5.14 -5.67 1.62
C LEU A 53 -5.53 -5.99 0.17
N ALA A 54 -4.69 -5.62 -0.80
CA ALA A 54 -4.90 -5.91 -2.22
C ALA A 54 -5.11 -7.40 -2.51
N ARG A 55 -4.30 -8.27 -1.90
CA ARG A 55 -4.44 -9.73 -2.04
C ARG A 55 -5.72 -10.25 -1.37
N PHE A 56 -6.07 -9.73 -0.19
CA PHE A 56 -7.32 -10.09 0.49
C PHE A 56 -8.55 -9.74 -0.35
N TYR A 57 -8.62 -8.52 -0.89
CA TYR A 57 -9.72 -8.12 -1.77
C TYR A 57 -9.82 -9.00 -3.01
N GLN A 58 -8.69 -9.31 -3.64
CA GLN A 58 -8.68 -10.16 -4.82
C GLN A 58 -9.14 -11.60 -4.50
N ALA A 59 -8.77 -12.14 -3.35
CA ALA A 59 -9.27 -13.44 -2.88
C ALA A 59 -10.79 -13.41 -2.63
N TRP A 60 -11.30 -12.34 -2.00
CA TRP A 60 -12.72 -12.17 -1.74
C TRP A 60 -13.55 -12.07 -3.03
N LEU A 61 -13.11 -11.27 -4.01
CA LEU A 61 -13.75 -11.17 -5.33
C LEU A 61 -13.80 -12.54 -6.04
N ASN A 62 -12.71 -13.30 -5.97
CA ASN A 62 -12.65 -14.64 -6.54
C ASN A 62 -13.63 -15.61 -5.86
N LEU A 63 -13.82 -15.48 -4.54
CA LEU A 63 -14.78 -16.30 -3.80
C LEU A 63 -16.21 -15.96 -4.20
N GLN A 64 -16.57 -14.66 -4.25
CA GLN A 64 -17.90 -14.22 -4.67
C GLN A 64 -18.26 -14.72 -6.07
N ARG A 65 -17.32 -14.64 -7.02
CA ARG A 65 -17.55 -15.11 -8.39
C ARG A 65 -17.78 -16.62 -8.48
N LYS A 66 -17.28 -17.42 -7.52
CA LYS A 66 -17.53 -18.86 -7.47
C LYS A 66 -18.89 -19.23 -6.85
N LEU A 67 -19.49 -18.31 -6.10
CA LEU A 67 -20.77 -18.51 -5.41
C LEU A 67 -21.97 -17.98 -6.21
N SER A 68 -21.70 -17.21 -7.28
CA SER A 68 -22.69 -16.76 -8.27
C SER A 68 -22.73 -17.69 -9.47
#